data_AF-A0A7C4M9F2-F1
#
_entry.id   AF-A0A7C4M9F2-F1
#
_cell.length_a   1.000
_cell.length_b   1.000
_cell.length_c   1.000
_cell.angle_alpha   90.00
_cell.angle_beta   90.00
_cell.angle_gamma   90.00
#
_symmetry.space_group_name_H-M   'P 1'
#
loop_
_entity.id
_entity.type
_entity.pdbx_description
1 polymer ?
#
loop_
_entity_poly.entity_id
_entity_poly.type
_entity_poly.pdbx_seq_one_letter_code
_entity_poly.pdbx_strand_id
1 'polypeptide(L)'
;MSNKRRTKVILTIFVSILLFSATYAFANAIPVTVHDEKPRILGTITLNVEITDVKDLYAWQILLIYDPQKLMVLKVEPGGFLGSVSIDELDVIKDDIDDIFVYANFPESGMLLIGGSLIGNVEGKDGGGLLARVTFGYLSVDYVEPRLVFDRKPYETKLLDSNGCLIPVTVENFKIYEKH
;
A
#
# COMPACT_ATOMS: atom_id res chain seq x y z
N MET A 1 8.32 -8.37 -25.11
CA MET A 1 9.21 -7.42 -24.39
C MET A 1 10.15 -8.25 -23.50
N SER A 2 11.47 -7.99 -23.48
CA SER A 2 12.45 -8.89 -22.83
C SER A 2 12.24 -9.02 -21.32
N ASN A 3 12.34 -10.25 -20.76
CA ASN A 3 12.30 -10.54 -19.31
C ASN A 3 13.15 -9.58 -18.47
N LYS A 4 14.27 -9.08 -19.03
CA LYS A 4 15.15 -8.12 -18.37
C LYS A 4 14.51 -6.77 -18.05
N ARG A 5 13.44 -6.37 -18.76
CA ARG A 5 12.74 -5.09 -18.52
C ARG A 5 11.70 -5.22 -17.40
N ARG A 6 11.01 -6.37 -17.31
CA ARG A 6 10.05 -6.70 -16.25
C ARG A 6 10.72 -6.80 -14.88
N THR A 7 11.84 -7.54 -14.79
CA THR A 7 12.63 -7.66 -13.56
C THR A 7 13.12 -6.30 -13.06
N LYS A 8 13.51 -5.38 -13.95
CA LYS A 8 13.97 -4.04 -13.56
C LYS A 8 12.86 -3.16 -13.00
N VAL A 9 11.63 -3.24 -13.50
CA VAL A 9 10.50 -2.44 -12.99
C VAL A 9 10.05 -2.93 -11.62
N ILE A 10 9.90 -4.25 -11.45
CA ILE A 10 9.57 -4.87 -10.16
C ILE A 10 10.67 -4.54 -9.14
N LEU A 11 11.94 -4.69 -9.52
CA LEU A 11 13.07 -4.32 -8.68
C LEU A 11 13.07 -2.82 -8.35
N THR A 12 12.67 -1.93 -9.26
CA THR A 12 12.62 -0.48 -8.98
C THR A 12 11.53 -0.14 -7.97
N ILE A 13 10.34 -0.74 -8.09
CA ILE A 13 9.25 -0.57 -7.11
C ILE A 13 9.71 -1.10 -5.74
N PHE A 14 10.27 -2.31 -5.70
CA PHE A 14 10.81 -2.91 -4.47
C PHE A 14 11.95 -2.09 -3.85
N VAL A 15 12.92 -1.65 -4.64
CA VAL A 15 14.07 -0.86 -4.17
C VAL A 15 13.62 0.51 -3.67
N SER A 16 12.62 1.13 -4.29
CA SER A 16 12.05 2.39 -3.80
C SER A 16 11.33 2.24 -2.46
N ILE A 17 10.71 1.09 -2.19
CA ILE A 17 10.05 0.80 -0.91
C ILE A 17 11.08 0.42 0.17
N LEU A 18 12.11 -0.36 -0.19
CA LEU A 18 13.14 -0.84 0.74
C LEU A 18 14.21 0.20 1.11
N LEU A 19 14.59 1.12 0.21
CA LEU A 19 15.65 2.10 0.49
C LEU A 19 15.22 3.15 1.54
N PHE A 20 13.93 3.39 1.72
CA PHE A 20 13.45 4.35 2.72
C PHE A 20 13.38 3.77 4.13
N SER A 21 13.21 2.45 4.32
CA SER A 21 13.25 1.84 5.66
C SER A 21 14.65 1.93 6.29
N ALA A 22 15.71 1.87 5.49
CA ALA A 22 17.09 1.96 5.96
C ALA A 22 17.50 3.36 6.46
N THR A 23 16.90 4.44 5.93
CA THR A 23 17.17 5.81 6.41
C THR A 23 16.59 6.11 7.80
N TYR A 24 15.55 5.39 8.23
CA TYR A 24 15.00 5.55 9.59
C TYR A 24 15.98 5.09 10.69
N ALA A 25 16.95 4.23 10.37
CA ALA A 25 17.91 3.72 11.35
C ALA A 25 18.97 4.75 11.79
N PHE A 26 19.15 5.87 11.08
CA PHE A 26 20.26 6.82 11.34
C PHE A 26 19.88 8.12 12.07
N ALA A 27 18.59 8.35 12.40
CA ALA A 27 18.15 9.63 12.99
C ALA A 27 18.14 9.71 14.54
N ASN A 28 18.41 8.62 15.27
CA ASN A 28 18.19 8.54 16.73
C ASN A 28 19.40 8.93 17.61
N ALA A 29 20.07 10.06 17.35
CA ALA A 29 21.23 10.50 18.15
C ALA A 29 20.98 11.72 19.07
N ILE A 30 19.74 12.20 19.20
CA ILE A 30 19.41 13.27 20.16
C ILE A 30 18.27 12.78 21.07
N PRO A 31 18.52 12.58 22.38
CA PRO A 31 17.46 12.26 23.32
C PRO A 31 16.67 13.54 23.62
N VAL A 32 15.59 13.76 22.87
CA VAL A 32 14.55 14.72 23.28
C VAL A 32 13.60 13.95 24.21
N THR A 33 13.57 14.31 25.48
CA THR A 33 12.53 13.87 26.42
C THR A 33 11.21 14.57 26.07
N VAL A 34 10.52 14.05 25.06
CA VAL A 34 9.11 14.35 24.81
C VAL A 34 8.30 13.55 25.82
N HIS A 35 7.38 14.20 26.55
CA HIS A 35 6.38 13.48 27.33
C HIS A 35 5.54 12.63 26.36
N ASP A 36 5.77 11.32 26.36
CA ASP A 36 5.18 10.33 25.47
C ASP A 36 3.73 9.99 25.89
N GLU A 37 2.83 10.99 25.91
CA GLU A 37 1.41 10.69 25.98
C GLU A 37 0.95 10.13 24.63
N LYS A 38 0.74 8.80 24.60
CA LYS A 38 0.16 8.14 23.42
C LYS A 38 -1.15 8.84 23.06
N PRO A 39 -1.36 9.23 21.79
CA PRO A 39 -2.56 9.93 21.39
C PRO A 39 -3.79 9.04 21.66
N ARG A 40 -4.82 9.64 22.27
CA ARG A 40 -6.06 8.94 22.58
C ARG A 40 -6.88 8.74 21.31
N ILE A 41 -7.05 7.47 20.92
CA ILE A 41 -7.95 7.10 19.82
C ILE A 41 -9.41 7.26 20.30
N LEU A 42 -10.19 8.03 19.56
CA LEU A 42 -11.61 8.27 19.86
C LEU A 42 -12.53 7.21 19.25
N GLY A 43 -12.07 6.55 18.19
CA GLY A 43 -12.72 5.42 17.53
C GLY A 43 -11.97 5.02 16.27
N THR A 44 -12.56 4.12 15.47
CA THR A 44 -11.90 3.57 14.28
C THR A 44 -12.78 3.66 13.05
N ILE A 45 -12.15 3.82 11.89
CA ILE A 45 -12.75 3.70 10.57
C ILE A 45 -12.01 2.67 9.75
N THR A 46 -12.72 1.95 8.89
CA THR A 46 -12.13 0.97 7.98
C THR A 46 -12.35 1.40 6.54
N LEU A 47 -11.23 1.53 5.82
CA LEU A 47 -11.16 1.83 4.41
C LEU A 47 -10.93 0.53 3.62
N ASN A 48 -11.84 0.19 2.72
CA ASN A 48 -11.62 -0.87 1.74
C ASN A 48 -11.13 -0.26 0.43
N VAL A 49 -10.05 -0.80 -0.12
CA VAL A 49 -9.55 -0.45 -1.46
C VAL A 49 -9.94 -1.57 -2.40
N GLU A 50 -10.93 -1.32 -3.25
CA GLU A 50 -11.37 -2.26 -4.26
C GLU A 50 -10.95 -1.83 -5.65
N ILE A 51 -10.70 -2.82 -6.50
CA ILE A 51 -10.47 -2.64 -7.93
C ILE A 51 -11.56 -3.31 -8.74
N THR A 52 -11.93 -2.72 -9.89
CA THR A 52 -12.98 -3.27 -10.77
C THR A 52 -12.59 -3.18 -12.24
N ASP A 53 -13.06 -4.17 -13.01
CA ASP A 53 -12.94 -4.28 -14.46
C ASP A 53 -11.49 -4.11 -14.98
N VAL A 54 -10.56 -4.85 -14.38
CA VAL A 54 -9.17 -4.86 -14.83
C VAL A 54 -8.85 -6.12 -15.60
N LYS A 55 -7.98 -5.98 -16.60
CA LYS A 55 -7.45 -7.07 -17.40
C LYS A 55 -5.97 -7.26 -17.12
N ASP A 56 -5.59 -8.52 -16.94
CA ASP A 56 -4.20 -8.96 -16.75
C ASP A 56 -3.47 -8.26 -15.59
N LEU A 57 -4.15 -7.96 -14.46
CA LEU A 57 -3.50 -7.29 -13.34
C LEU A 57 -2.40 -8.17 -12.73
N TYR A 58 -1.17 -7.71 -12.76
CA TYR A 58 -0.03 -8.45 -12.24
C TYR A 58 0.58 -7.78 -11.01
N ALA A 59 0.70 -6.46 -11.03
CA ALA A 59 1.18 -5.69 -9.89
C ALA A 59 0.40 -4.39 -9.74
N TRP A 60 0.27 -3.92 -8.51
CA TRP A 60 -0.41 -2.68 -8.18
C TRP A 60 0.32 -1.94 -7.06
N GLN A 61 0.15 -0.63 -7.07
CA GLN A 61 0.57 0.27 -6.01
C GLN A 61 -0.48 1.36 -5.90
N ILE A 62 -0.87 1.72 -4.69
CA ILE A 62 -1.72 2.87 -4.41
C ILE A 62 -1.02 3.82 -3.43
N LEU A 63 -1.38 5.09 -3.52
CA LEU A 63 -1.00 6.11 -2.54
C LEU A 63 -2.26 6.66 -1.87
N LEU A 64 -2.37 6.45 -0.57
CA LEU A 64 -3.36 7.11 0.28
C LEU A 64 -2.74 8.30 1.00
N ILE A 65 -3.44 9.43 0.99
CA ILE A 65 -3.08 10.63 1.75
C ILE A 65 -4.10 10.87 2.85
N TYR A 66 -3.63 11.15 4.06
CA TYR A 66 -4.45 11.41 5.23
C TYR A 66 -3.86 12.56 6.07
N ASP A 67 -4.64 13.11 7.00
CA ASP A 67 -4.15 14.08 7.98
C ASP A 67 -3.59 13.35 9.21
N PRO A 68 -2.26 13.36 9.43
CA PRO A 68 -1.64 12.60 10.51
C PRO A 68 -1.86 13.22 11.90
N GLN A 69 -2.37 14.45 11.99
CA GLN A 69 -2.76 15.05 13.27
C GLN A 69 -4.15 14.56 13.71
N LYS A 70 -4.94 14.04 12.76
CA LYS A 70 -6.33 13.62 13.00
C LYS A 70 -6.56 12.12 12.85
N LEU A 71 -5.71 11.43 12.10
CA LEU A 71 -5.83 10.00 11.80
C LEU A 71 -4.51 9.28 12.07
N MET A 72 -4.61 8.07 12.63
CA MET A 72 -3.50 7.16 12.86
C MET A 72 -3.76 5.83 12.17
N VAL A 73 -2.84 5.37 11.32
CA VAL A 73 -2.93 4.03 10.71
C VAL A 73 -2.73 2.99 11.81
N LEU A 74 -3.74 2.14 12.04
CA LEU A 74 -3.69 1.06 13.04
C LEU A 74 -3.38 -0.29 12.42
N LYS A 75 -3.92 -0.54 11.22
CA LYS A 75 -3.79 -1.83 10.55
C LYS A 75 -3.85 -1.67 9.04
N VAL A 76 -3.05 -2.46 8.34
CA VAL A 76 -3.11 -2.63 6.89
C VAL A 76 -3.13 -4.12 6.62
N GLU A 77 -4.12 -4.60 5.88
CA GLU A 77 -4.33 -6.03 5.60
C GLU A 77 -4.49 -6.25 4.09
N PRO A 78 -4.00 -7.39 3.58
CA PRO A 78 -4.30 -7.81 2.21
C PRO A 78 -5.80 -8.08 2.03
N GLY A 79 -6.34 -7.69 0.88
CA GLY A 79 -7.73 -7.91 0.51
C GLY A 79 -8.02 -9.27 -0.14
N GLY A 80 -6.97 -9.99 -0.55
CA GLY A 80 -7.05 -11.31 -1.15
C GLY A 80 -7.34 -11.33 -2.67
N PHE A 81 -7.60 -10.19 -3.30
CA PHE A 81 -7.69 -10.16 -4.77
C PHE A 81 -6.32 -10.36 -5.42
N LEU A 82 -5.29 -9.62 -5.01
CA LEU A 82 -3.91 -9.81 -5.50
C LEU A 82 -2.92 -9.33 -4.45
N GLY A 83 -1.98 -10.20 -4.05
CA GLY A 83 -1.09 -9.95 -2.92
C GLY A 83 -1.77 -10.37 -1.62
N SER A 84 -1.82 -11.68 -1.39
CA SER A 84 -2.46 -12.30 -0.23
C SER A 84 -1.50 -12.53 0.93
N VAL A 85 -0.21 -12.66 0.65
CA VAL A 85 0.84 -12.90 1.65
C VAL A 85 1.51 -11.59 2.06
N SER A 86 1.43 -11.23 3.34
CA SER A 86 2.18 -10.09 3.88
C SER A 86 3.65 -10.44 4.05
N ILE A 87 4.54 -9.47 3.82
CA ILE A 87 5.98 -9.67 4.06
C ILE A 87 6.32 -10.07 5.50
N ASP A 88 5.50 -9.64 6.46
CA ASP A 88 5.68 -9.97 7.88
C ASP A 88 5.42 -11.45 8.18
N GLU A 89 4.78 -12.17 7.24
CA GLU A 89 4.45 -13.60 7.33
C GLU A 89 5.46 -14.49 6.58
N LEU A 90 6.46 -13.89 5.90
CA LEU A 90 7.43 -14.61 5.08
C LEU A 90 8.29 -15.60 5.87
N ASP A 91 8.64 -15.28 7.12
CA ASP A 91 9.45 -16.17 7.96
C ASP A 91 8.70 -17.46 8.37
N VAL A 92 7.38 -17.48 8.19
CA VAL A 92 6.51 -18.62 8.54
C VAL A 92 6.21 -19.50 7.32
N ILE A 93 6.22 -18.92 6.12
CA ILE A 93 5.85 -19.62 4.88
C ILE A 93 7.09 -20.28 4.29
N LYS A 94 7.12 -21.62 4.34
CA LYS A 94 8.20 -22.46 3.78
C LYS A 94 7.98 -22.88 2.32
N ASP A 95 6.87 -22.46 1.73
CA ASP A 95 6.39 -22.89 0.42
C ASP A 95 6.65 -21.84 -0.67
N ASP A 96 6.43 -22.24 -1.93
CA ASP A 96 6.43 -21.36 -3.08
C ASP A 96 5.37 -20.26 -2.89
N ILE A 97 5.83 -19.01 -2.83
CA ILE A 97 4.97 -17.84 -2.66
C ILE A 97 4.60 -17.30 -4.04
N ASP A 98 3.30 -17.36 -4.35
CA ASP A 98 2.77 -16.98 -5.66
C ASP A 98 2.43 -15.47 -5.76
N ASP A 99 2.27 -14.78 -4.62
CA ASP A 99 2.02 -13.35 -4.58
C ASP A 99 2.53 -12.68 -3.29
N ILE A 100 2.65 -11.36 -3.32
CA ILE A 100 3.18 -10.57 -2.19
C ILE A 100 2.36 -9.31 -1.98
N PHE A 101 2.26 -8.92 -0.72
CA PHE A 101 1.63 -7.69 -0.24
C PHE A 101 2.62 -6.89 0.60
N VAL A 102 2.73 -5.59 0.32
CA VAL A 102 3.62 -4.67 1.02
C VAL A 102 2.93 -3.35 1.31
N TYR A 103 3.32 -2.71 2.42
CA TYR A 103 2.93 -1.34 2.69
C TYR A 103 4.05 -0.57 3.39
N ALA A 104 4.01 0.75 3.27
CA ALA A 104 4.90 1.68 3.95
C ALA A 104 4.08 2.88 4.46
N ASN A 105 4.10 3.10 5.76
CA ASN A 105 3.41 4.20 6.42
C ASN A 105 4.39 5.34 6.74
N PHE A 106 4.07 6.55 6.31
CA PHE A 106 4.88 7.75 6.49
C PHE A 106 4.07 8.82 7.27
N PRO A 107 3.88 8.64 8.59
CA PRO A 107 2.98 9.48 9.39
C PRO A 107 3.37 10.96 9.38
N GLU A 108 4.66 11.30 9.37
CA GLU A 108 5.11 12.70 9.30
C GLU A 108 4.63 13.44 8.06
N SER A 109 4.38 12.70 6.97
CA SER A 109 3.94 13.25 5.68
C SER A 109 2.48 12.96 5.35
N GLY A 110 1.76 12.24 6.24
CA GLY A 110 0.39 11.81 6.01
C GLY A 110 0.24 10.92 4.78
N MET A 111 1.22 10.05 4.50
CA MET A 111 1.21 9.17 3.33
C MET A 111 1.21 7.70 3.73
N LEU A 112 0.41 6.90 3.04
CA LEU A 112 0.41 5.45 3.15
C LEU A 112 0.50 4.86 1.75
N LEU A 113 1.61 4.18 1.47
CA LEU A 113 1.86 3.48 0.22
C LEU A 113 1.53 2.00 0.44
N ILE A 114 0.73 1.41 -0.44
CA ILE A 114 0.34 -0.01 -0.37
C ILE A 114 0.51 -0.61 -1.75
N GLY A 115 0.98 -1.84 -1.85
CA GLY A 115 1.09 -2.52 -3.12
C GLY A 115 1.09 -4.04 -2.99
N GLY A 116 0.96 -4.69 -4.13
CA GLY A 116 1.07 -6.12 -4.23
C GLY A 116 1.45 -6.55 -5.64
N SER A 117 1.95 -7.77 -5.77
CA SER A 117 2.37 -8.34 -7.05
C SER A 117 2.24 -9.86 -7.03
N LEU A 118 1.94 -10.44 -8.18
CA LEU A 118 2.23 -11.85 -8.42
C LEU A 118 3.75 -12.06 -8.52
N ILE A 119 4.20 -13.28 -8.23
CA ILE A 119 5.61 -13.69 -8.33
C ILE A 119 5.75 -14.76 -9.42
N GLY A 120 6.83 -14.67 -10.19
CA GLY A 120 7.15 -15.66 -11.22
C GLY A 120 6.48 -15.40 -12.57
N ASN A 121 6.60 -16.37 -13.48
CA ASN A 121 6.08 -16.26 -14.85
C ASN A 121 4.66 -16.79 -14.94
N VAL A 122 3.73 -16.07 -14.32
CA VAL A 122 2.29 -16.37 -14.29
C VAL A 122 1.50 -15.29 -15.04
N GLU A 123 0.30 -15.64 -15.49
CA GLU A 123 -0.64 -14.69 -16.09
C GLU A 123 -1.17 -13.73 -15.02
N GLY A 124 -1.49 -12.50 -15.41
CA GLY A 124 -2.15 -11.54 -14.53
C GLY A 124 -3.61 -11.92 -14.29
N LYS A 125 -4.21 -11.29 -13.27
CA LYS A 125 -5.57 -11.57 -12.83
C LYS A 125 -6.56 -10.63 -13.51
N ASP A 126 -7.59 -11.21 -14.11
CA ASP A 126 -8.74 -10.50 -14.62
C ASP A 126 -9.80 -10.26 -13.54
N GLY A 127 -10.58 -9.19 -13.70
CA GLY A 127 -11.79 -8.91 -12.92
C GLY A 127 -11.60 -7.80 -11.88
N GLY A 128 -12.20 -8.00 -10.71
CA GLY A 128 -12.19 -7.03 -9.61
C GLY A 128 -12.37 -7.68 -8.24
N GLY A 129 -11.97 -6.96 -7.21
CA GLY A 129 -12.03 -7.41 -5.82
C GLY A 129 -11.29 -6.49 -4.87
N LEU A 130 -11.22 -6.90 -3.60
CA LEU A 130 -10.56 -6.16 -2.54
C LEU A 130 -9.03 -6.32 -2.65
N LEU A 131 -8.31 -5.20 -2.79
CA LEU A 131 -6.85 -5.15 -2.81
C LEU A 131 -6.28 -5.02 -1.39
N ALA A 132 -6.85 -4.13 -0.59
CA ALA A 132 -6.39 -3.88 0.77
C ALA A 132 -7.53 -3.42 1.68
N ARG A 133 -7.37 -3.67 2.98
CA ARG A 133 -8.15 -3.06 4.04
C ARG A 133 -7.23 -2.24 4.94
N VAL A 134 -7.61 -1.00 5.22
CA VAL A 134 -6.86 -0.11 6.10
C VAL A 134 -7.75 0.32 7.24
N THR A 135 -7.33 0.08 8.47
CA THR A 135 -8.02 0.58 9.67
C THR A 135 -7.28 1.81 10.20
N PHE A 136 -7.98 2.93 10.28
CA PHE A 136 -7.49 4.15 10.92
C PHE A 136 -8.18 4.35 12.27
N GLY A 137 -7.43 4.84 13.26
CA GLY A 137 -7.97 5.42 14.47
C GLY A 137 -8.09 6.92 14.31
N TYR A 138 -9.25 7.51 14.58
CA TYR A 138 -9.39 8.96 14.56
C TYR A 138 -9.10 9.57 15.93
N LEU A 139 -8.34 10.68 15.90
CA LEU A 139 -7.88 11.45 17.07
C LEU A 139 -8.75 12.70 17.28
N SER A 140 -9.49 13.11 16.25
CA SER A 140 -10.44 14.21 16.28
C SER A 140 -11.73 13.80 15.56
N VAL A 141 -12.88 14.32 15.99
CA VAL A 141 -14.19 14.06 15.37
C VAL A 141 -14.39 14.80 14.04
N ASP A 142 -13.54 15.78 13.75
CA ASP A 142 -13.55 16.58 12.51
C ASP A 142 -12.49 16.09 11.48
N TYR A 143 -12.14 14.81 11.53
CA TYR A 143 -11.21 14.22 10.57
C TYR A 143 -11.81 14.23 9.16
N VAL A 144 -10.92 14.25 8.17
CA VAL A 144 -11.29 14.06 6.76
C VAL A 144 -10.78 12.69 6.33
N GLU A 145 -11.60 11.95 5.60
CA GLU A 145 -11.25 10.61 5.12
C GLU A 145 -9.96 10.61 4.28
N PRO A 146 -9.16 9.52 4.37
CA PRO A 146 -8.02 9.32 3.49
C PRO A 146 -8.43 9.30 2.01
N ARG A 147 -7.62 9.91 1.15
CA ARG A 147 -7.88 10.00 -0.28
C ARG A 147 -6.84 9.24 -1.10
N LEU A 148 -7.29 8.61 -2.18
CA LEU A 148 -6.42 8.03 -3.20
C LEU A 148 -5.81 9.12 -4.09
N VAL A 149 -4.55 8.97 -4.45
CA VAL A 149 -3.82 9.94 -5.27
C VAL A 149 -3.15 9.27 -6.46
N PHE A 150 -3.34 9.84 -7.65
CA PHE A 150 -2.88 9.25 -8.91
C PHE A 150 -1.64 9.93 -9.50
N ASP A 151 -1.28 11.13 -9.05
CA ASP A 151 -0.34 12.00 -9.77
C ASP A 151 0.69 12.74 -8.87
N ARG A 152 1.06 12.16 -7.71
CA ARG A 152 1.97 12.81 -6.75
C ARG A 152 3.42 12.30 -6.82
N LYS A 153 4.27 12.88 -7.67
CA LYS A 153 5.68 12.48 -7.72
C LYS A 153 6.40 12.62 -6.34
N PRO A 154 7.29 11.67 -5.97
CA PRO A 154 7.72 10.51 -6.75
C PRO A 154 6.80 9.28 -6.64
N TYR A 155 5.73 9.33 -5.84
CA TYR A 155 4.86 8.18 -5.53
C TYR A 155 3.47 8.32 -6.17
N GLU A 156 3.13 7.41 -7.06
CA GLU A 156 1.83 7.47 -7.74
C GLU A 156 1.13 6.11 -7.70
N THR A 157 -0.20 6.16 -7.78
CA THR A 157 -1.02 4.96 -7.95
C THR A 157 -0.77 4.38 -9.34
N LYS A 158 -0.41 3.09 -9.40
CA LYS A 158 -0.08 2.38 -10.64
C LYS A 158 -0.69 0.99 -10.65
N LEU A 159 -1.04 0.57 -11.84
CA LEU A 159 -1.42 -0.79 -12.17
C LEU A 159 -0.50 -1.26 -13.30
N LEU A 160 -0.01 -2.49 -13.22
CA LEU A 160 0.84 -3.11 -14.22
C LEU A 160 0.25 -4.43 -14.66
N ASP A 161 0.30 -4.68 -15.95
CA ASP A 161 -0.07 -5.96 -16.53
C ASP A 161 1.06 -7.01 -16.38
N SER A 162 0.82 -8.27 -16.77
CA SER A 162 1.85 -9.33 -16.73
C SER A 162 3.04 -9.04 -17.65
N ASN A 163 2.86 -8.10 -18.60
CA ASN A 163 3.90 -7.61 -19.46
C ASN A 163 4.77 -6.51 -18.83
N GLY A 164 4.39 -5.97 -17.67
CA GLY A 164 4.98 -4.80 -17.04
C GLY A 164 4.61 -3.48 -17.74
N CYS A 165 3.55 -3.48 -18.54
CA CYS A 165 2.95 -2.29 -19.13
C CYS A 165 1.97 -1.66 -18.14
N LEU A 166 1.86 -0.33 -18.18
CA LEU A 166 0.88 0.39 -17.36
C LEU A 166 -0.53 0.07 -17.84
N ILE A 167 -1.38 -0.35 -16.90
CA ILE A 167 -2.83 -0.37 -17.11
C ILE A 167 -3.33 1.04 -16.79
N PRO A 168 -4.07 1.72 -17.69
CA PRO A 168 -4.63 3.03 -17.42
C PRO A 168 -5.47 3.02 -16.15
N VAL A 169 -5.17 3.93 -15.24
CA VAL A 169 -5.91 4.07 -13.99
C VAL A 169 -7.00 5.10 -14.17
N THR A 170 -8.25 4.72 -13.93
CA THR A 170 -9.36 5.67 -13.81
C THR A 170 -9.89 5.65 -12.38
N VAL A 171 -10.52 6.76 -11.95
CA VAL A 171 -11.18 6.83 -10.65
C VAL A 171 -12.28 5.77 -10.53
N GLU A 172 -12.91 5.41 -11.65
CA GLU A 172 -13.96 4.39 -11.72
C GLU A 172 -13.44 2.98 -11.41
N ASN A 173 -12.17 2.70 -11.69
CA ASN A 173 -11.57 1.41 -11.36
C ASN A 173 -11.45 1.21 -9.85
N PHE A 174 -11.33 2.28 -9.07
CA PHE A 174 -11.12 2.22 -7.64
C PHE A 174 -12.38 2.61 -6.87
N LYS A 175 -12.82 1.74 -5.97
CA LYS A 175 -13.84 2.09 -4.98
C LYS A 175 -13.22 2.13 -3.61
N ILE A 176 -13.43 3.26 -2.96
CA ILE A 176 -13.08 3.50 -1.57
C ILE A 176 -14.37 3.81 -0.85
N TYR A 177 -14.68 3.03 0.17
CA TYR A 177 -15.85 3.28 1.00
C TYR A 177 -15.56 2.87 2.43
N GLU A 178 -16.22 3.60 3.33
CA GLU A 178 -16.14 3.37 4.76
C GLU A 178 -17.01 2.19 5.18
N LYS A 179 -16.51 1.42 6.13
CA LYS A 179 -17.32 0.52 6.93
C LYS A 179 -17.18 0.88 8.40
N HIS A 180 -18.28 1.32 9.00
CA HIS A 180 -18.43 1.49 10.44
C HIS A 180 -18.61 0.15 11.15
#